data_AF-A0A0G1PP17-F1
#
_entry.id   AF-A0A0G1PP17-F1
#
_cell.length_a   1.000
_cell.length_b   1.000
_cell.length_c   1.000
_cell.angle_alpha   90.00
_cell.angle_beta   90.00
_cell.angle_gamma   90.00
#
_symmetry.space_group_name_H-M   'P 1'
#
loop_
_entity.id
_entity.type
_entity.pdbx_description
1 polymer ?
#
loop_
_entity_poly.entity_id
_entity_poly.type
_entity_poly.pdbx_seq_one_letter_code
_entity_poly.pdbx_strand_id
1 'polypeptide(L)'
;MPIKVAINGFGRIGRSFLKVALKRPEIEIVAINDLGDVDNLAYLLKYDSVYGKEGLDIKTEKSPTPGGLNFLIVNGKKIHFVQQKEPSL
;
A
#
# COMPACT_ATOMS: atom_id res chain seq x y z
N MET A 1 -3.19 -21.53 3.82
CA MET A 1 -2.35 -20.31 3.90
C MET A 1 -2.85 -19.33 2.87
N PRO A 2 -2.92 -18.02 3.17
CA PRO A 2 -3.27 -17.02 2.17
C PRO A 2 -2.16 -16.89 1.12
N ILE A 3 -2.53 -16.48 -0.09
CA ILE A 3 -1.59 -16.17 -1.17
C ILE A 3 -0.97 -14.81 -0.88
N LYS A 4 0.36 -14.78 -0.78
CA LYS A 4 1.11 -13.53 -0.58
C LYS A 4 1.26 -12.80 -1.90
N VAL A 5 0.84 -11.54 -1.91
CA VAL A 5 0.83 -10.69 -3.11
C VAL A 5 1.57 -9.39 -2.84
N ALA A 6 2.41 -8.99 -3.79
CA ALA A 6 3.00 -7.66 -3.86
C ALA A 6 2.33 -6.85 -4.97
N ILE A 7 2.18 -5.54 -4.76
CA ILE A 7 1.65 -4.62 -5.76
C ILE A 7 2.80 -3.78 -6.31
N ASN A 8 3.09 -3.90 -7.61
CA ASN A 8 4.08 -3.05 -8.27
C ASN A 8 3.37 -1.96 -9.09
N GLY A 9 3.39 -0.73 -8.59
CA GLY A 9 2.61 0.39 -9.07
C GLY A 9 1.33 0.59 -8.24
N PHE A 10 1.34 1.60 -7.37
CA PHE A 10 0.25 1.96 -6.47
C PHE A 10 -0.58 3.14 -6.99
N GLY A 11 -0.75 3.15 -8.31
CA GLY A 11 -1.67 4.02 -9.03
C GLY A 11 -3.14 3.63 -8.84
N ARG A 12 -3.98 3.99 -9.79
CA ARG A 12 -5.44 3.80 -9.69
C ARG A 12 -5.84 2.33 -9.49
N ILE A 13 -5.31 1.43 -10.31
CA ILE A 13 -5.62 0.00 -10.21
C ILE A 13 -5.03 -0.62 -8.95
N GLY A 14 -3.78 -0.30 -8.60
CA GLY A 14 -3.13 -0.83 -7.38
C GLY A 14 -3.90 -0.48 -6.11
N ARG A 15 -4.38 0.77 -5.98
CA ARG A 15 -5.21 1.19 -4.83
C ARG A 15 -6.58 0.51 -4.81
N SER A 16 -7.26 0.45 -5.96
CA SER A 16 -8.55 -0.27 -6.06
C SER A 16 -8.39 -1.76 -5.75
N PHE A 17 -7.32 -2.39 -6.21
CA PHE A 17 -7.02 -3.79 -5.91
C PHE A 17 -6.78 -4.01 -4.41
N LEU A 18 -5.99 -3.16 -3.75
CA LEU A 18 -5.79 -3.25 -2.30
C LEU A 18 -7.11 -3.20 -1.54
N LYS A 19 -8.01 -2.26 -1.88
CA LYS A 19 -9.33 -2.12 -1.26
C LYS A 19 -10.18 -3.39 -1.34
N VAL A 20 -10.13 -4.09 -2.48
CA VAL A 20 -10.83 -5.37 -2.67
C VAL A 20 -10.10 -6.50 -1.95
N ALA A 21 -8.77 -6.58 -2.07
CA ALA A 21 -7.95 -7.63 -1.46
C ALA A 21 -8.07 -7.63 0.07
N LEU A 22 -8.20 -6.47 0.72
CA LEU A 22 -8.42 -6.36 2.17
C LEU A 22 -9.70 -7.05 2.65
N LYS A 23 -10.67 -7.28 1.76
CA LYS A 23 -11.95 -7.96 2.04
C LYS A 23 -11.89 -9.47 1.74
N ARG A 24 -10.75 -9.97 1.25
CA ARG A 24 -10.56 -11.37 0.79
C ARG A 24 -9.54 -12.08 1.67
N PRO A 25 -9.96 -12.97 2.61
CA PRO A 25 -9.05 -13.61 3.56
C PRO A 25 -8.02 -14.55 2.91
N GLU A 26 -8.25 -14.97 1.67
CA GLU A 26 -7.33 -15.78 0.88
C GLU A 26 -6.14 -15.00 0.29
N ILE A 27 -6.16 -13.66 0.35
CA ILE A 27 -5.09 -12.79 -0.15
C ILE A 27 -4.43 -12.03 1.01
N GLU A 28 -3.11 -12.05 1.04
CA GLU A 28 -2.30 -11.25 1.95
C GLU A 28 -1.42 -10.28 1.15
N ILE A 29 -1.70 -8.98 1.25
CA ILE A 29 -0.83 -7.96 0.66
C ILE A 29 0.36 -7.74 1.57
N VAL A 30 1.55 -8.13 1.11
CA VAL A 30 2.79 -8.08 1.91
C VAL A 30 3.67 -6.90 1.57
N ALA A 31 3.62 -6.41 0.33
CA ALA A 31 4.44 -5.32 -0.14
C ALA A 31 3.77 -4.48 -1.22
N ILE A 32 4.14 -3.21 -1.27
CA ILE A 32 3.77 -2.24 -2.31
C ILE A 32 5.04 -1.54 -2.78
N ASN A 33 5.24 -1.47 -4.09
CA ASN A 33 6.26 -0.66 -4.73
C ASN A 33 5.60 0.49 -5.50
N ASP A 34 6.06 1.72 -5.28
CA ASP A 34 5.69 2.88 -6.11
C ASP A 34 6.75 3.97 -5.99
N LEU A 35 6.87 4.84 -7.00
CA LEU A 35 7.85 5.94 -6.95
C LEU A 35 7.38 7.12 -6.09
N GLY A 36 6.08 7.23 -5.82
CA GLY A 36 5.51 8.25 -4.97
C GLY A 36 5.82 8.06 -3.49
N ASP A 37 5.78 9.16 -2.74
CA ASP A 37 5.92 9.13 -1.28
C ASP A 37 4.73 8.39 -0.62
N VAL A 38 5.03 7.57 0.40
CA VAL A 38 4.03 6.73 1.08
C VAL A 38 2.90 7.53 1.72
N ASP A 39 3.17 8.75 2.22
CA ASP A 39 2.16 9.60 2.86
C ASP A 39 1.18 10.15 1.81
N ASN A 40 1.70 10.55 0.65
CA ASN A 40 0.88 10.97 -0.48
C ASN A 40 0.00 9.83 -1.00
N LEU A 41 0.56 8.62 -1.08
CA LEU A 41 -0.17 7.45 -1.54
C LEU A 41 -1.21 6.97 -0.51
N ALA A 42 -0.91 7.06 0.78
CA ALA A 42 -1.87 6.84 1.85
C ALA A 42 -3.04 7.83 1.77
N TYR A 43 -2.75 9.10 1.47
CA TYR A 43 -3.77 10.11 1.21
C TYR A 43 -4.64 9.72 0.01
N LEU A 44 -4.04 9.36 -1.13
CA LEU A 44 -4.78 8.94 -2.34
C LEU A 44 -5.55 7.63 -2.17
N LEU A 45 -5.16 6.77 -1.23
CA LEU A 45 -5.92 5.58 -0.84
C LEU A 45 -7.17 5.98 -0.05
N LYS A 46 -7.02 6.93 0.88
CA LYS A 46 -8.10 7.44 1.74
C LYS A 46 -9.11 8.28 0.96
N TYR A 47 -8.65 9.10 0.04
CA TYR A 47 -9.46 10.05 -0.74
C TYR A 47 -9.47 9.66 -2.21
N ASP A 48 -10.52 8.96 -2.62
CA ASP A 48 -10.72 8.55 -4.00
C ASP A 48 -11.87 9.36 -4.61
N SER A 49 -11.61 10.08 -5.71
CA SER A 49 -12.63 10.93 -6.33
C SER A 49 -13.78 10.15 -6.97
N VAL A 50 -13.58 8.88 -7.30
CA VAL A 50 -14.62 8.06 -7.97
C VAL A 50 -15.36 7.16 -6.99
N TYR A 51 -14.64 6.55 -6.05
CA TYR A 51 -15.24 5.64 -5.07
C TYR A 51 -15.50 6.27 -3.70
N GLY A 52 -15.06 7.52 -3.49
CA GLY A 52 -15.21 8.23 -2.22
C GLY A 52 -14.28 7.69 -1.12
N LYS A 53 -14.66 7.97 0.12
CA LYS A 53 -13.94 7.56 1.34
C LYS A 53 -14.47 6.21 1.83
N GLU A 54 -13.61 5.19 1.92
CA GLU A 54 -14.01 3.84 2.36
C GLU A 54 -13.88 3.60 3.89
N GLY A 55 -13.62 4.64 4.70
CA GLY A 55 -13.56 4.51 6.16
C GLY A 55 -12.40 3.66 6.70
N LEU A 56 -11.36 3.43 5.89
CA LEU A 56 -10.16 2.69 6.29
C LEU A 56 -9.34 3.47 7.34
N ASP A 57 -8.86 2.78 8.38
CA ASP A 57 -7.81 3.30 9.27
C ASP A 57 -6.48 3.17 8.54
N ILE A 58 -5.89 4.31 8.16
CA ILE A 58 -4.67 4.36 7.37
C ILE A 58 -3.63 5.15 8.16
N LYS A 59 -2.46 4.53 8.37
CA LYS A 59 -1.28 5.14 8.99
C LYS A 59 -0.05 4.83 8.15
N THR A 60 0.99 5.64 8.30
CA THR A 60 2.29 5.42 7.69
C THR A 60 3.34 5.35 8.78
N GLU A 61 4.37 4.54 8.55
CA GLU A 61 5.55 4.45 9.40
C GLU A 61 6.76 4.57 8.49
N LYS A 62 7.53 5.66 8.65
CA LYS A 62 8.70 5.95 7.82
C LYS A 62 9.97 5.80 8.63
N SER A 63 11.01 5.26 8.01
CA SER A 63 12.30 5.19 8.67
C SER A 63 12.93 6.59 8.79
N PRO A 64 13.54 6.93 9.94
CA PRO A 64 14.25 8.20 10.11
C PRO A 64 15.59 8.22 9.36
N THR A 65 16.08 7.06 8.92
CA THR A 65 17.36 6.92 8.20
C THR A 65 17.13 6.76 6.69
N PRO A 66 17.94 7.41 5.83
CA PRO A 66 17.94 7.15 4.40
C PRO A 66 18.10 5.66 4.09
N GLY A 67 17.26 5.12 3.20
CA GLY A 67 17.28 3.70 2.83
C GLY A 67 16.64 2.74 3.85
N GLY A 68 16.08 3.27 4.95
CA GLY A 68 15.36 2.44 5.90
C GLY A 68 13.96 2.03 5.41
N LEU A 69 13.35 1.09 6.13
CA LEU A 69 12.07 0.51 5.75
C LEU A 69 10.91 1.47 6.00
N ASN A 70 10.04 1.61 5.00
CA ASN A 70 8.77 2.31 5.12
C ASN A 70 7.62 1.32 5.13
N PHE A 71 6.51 1.69 5.76
CA PHE A 71 5.33 0.86 5.84
C PHE A 71 4.05 1.66 5.66
N LEU A 72 3.10 1.05 4.96
CA LEU A 72 1.71 1.46 4.95
C LEU A 72 0.93 0.54 5.88
N ILE A 73 0.18 1.10 6.82
CA ILE A 73 -0.63 0.34 7.77
C ILE A 73 -2.10 0.60 7.46
N VAL A 74 -2.86 -0.44 7.11
CA VAL A 74 -4.28 -0.34 6.76
C VAL A 74 -5.10 -1.28 7.63
N ASN A 75 -6.04 -0.75 8.41
CA ASN A 75 -6.85 -1.50 9.38
C ASN A 75 -5.98 -2.38 10.30
N GLY A 76 -4.85 -1.85 10.75
CA GLY A 76 -3.87 -2.57 11.58
C GLY A 76 -2.95 -3.56 10.84
N LYS A 77 -3.17 -3.81 9.54
CA LYS A 77 -2.28 -4.66 8.73
C LYS A 77 -1.08 -3.84 8.23
N LYS A 78 0.13 -4.26 8.60
CA LYS A 78 1.40 -3.61 8.20
C LYS A 78 1.88 -4.17 6.86
N ILE A 79 2.06 -3.30 5.88
CA ILE A 79 2.45 -3.62 4.50
C ILE A 79 3.78 -2.93 4.22
N HIS A 80 4.78 -3.67 3.73
CA HIS A 80 6.06 -3.09 3.35
C HIS A 80 5.90 -2.13 2.18
N PHE A 81 6.53 -0.96 2.26
CA PHE A 81 6.51 0.03 1.19
C PHE A 81 7.91 0.28 0.67
N VAL A 82 8.10 0.12 -0.63
CA VAL A 82 9.38 0.31 -1.33
C VAL A 82 9.22 1.30 -2.48
N GLN A 83 10.31 1.97 -2.85
CA GLN A 83 10.35 2.98 -3.90
C GLN A 83 11.44 2.67 -4.92
N GLN A 84 11.33 1.52 -5.58
CA GLN A 84 12.28 1.03 -6.56
C GLN A 84 11.75 1.21 -7.97
N LYS A 85 12.53 1.89 -8.83
CA LYS A 85 12.20 2.06 -10.24
C LYS A 85 12.39 0.78 -11.03
N GLU A 86 13.50 0.09 -10.78
CA GLU A 86 13.83 -1.18 -11.41
C GLU A 86 13.33 -2.32 -10.52
N PRO A 87 12.31 -3.09 -10.93
CA PRO A 87 11.68 -4.09 -10.05
C PRO A 87 12.56 -5.30 -9.74
N SER A 88 13.66 -5.45 -10.47
CA SER A 88 14.63 -6.53 -10.28
C SER A 88 15.68 -6.24 -9.19
N LEU A 89 15.69 -5.02 -8.65
CA LEU A 89 16.63 -4.54 -7.62
C LEU A 89 15.90 -4.31 -6.29
#